data_AF-A0A7C3RES9-F1
#
_entry.id   AF-A0A7C3RES9-F1
#
_cell.length_a   1.000
_cell.length_b   1.000
_cell.length_c   1.000
_cell.angle_alpha   90.00
_cell.angle_beta   90.00
_cell.angle_gamma   90.00
#
_symmetry.space_group_name_H-M   'P 1'
#
loop_
_entity.id
_entity.type
_entity.pdbx_description
1 polymer ?
#
loop_
_entity_poly.entity_id
_entity_poly.type
_entity_poly.pdbx_seq_one_letter_code
_entity_poly.pdbx_strand_id
1 'polypeptide(L)'
;MVSYFYLIRPDAARALEEPIIKRILPRYVKAAENQAWANFQIAKRIVFDFERSLSSEEMWKIHEELMKKFYEIREVCDKKKVKLKELEVPRYSLIDLKILLTREIMEECELCER
;
A
#
# COMPACT_ATOMS: atom_id res chain seq x y z
N MET A 1 6.60 -10.54 -24.50
CA MET A 1 7.80 -10.77 -23.66
C MET A 1 7.34 -11.58 -22.46
N VAL A 2 7.63 -12.89 -22.44
CA VAL A 2 7.27 -13.74 -21.28
C VAL A 2 8.09 -13.21 -20.11
N SER A 3 7.43 -12.61 -19.13
CA SER A 3 8.11 -12.03 -17.96
C SER A 3 8.95 -13.13 -17.32
N TYR A 4 10.25 -12.87 -17.07
CA TYR A 4 11.22 -13.83 -16.53
C TYR A 4 10.72 -14.54 -15.24
N PHE A 5 9.79 -13.89 -14.55
CA PHE A 5 9.01 -14.42 -13.44
C PHE A 5 8.26 -15.73 -13.74
N TYR A 6 7.63 -15.85 -14.92
CA TYR A 6 6.91 -17.07 -15.34
C TYR A 6 7.84 -18.25 -15.58
N LEU A 7 9.13 -18.01 -15.84
CA LEU A 7 10.13 -19.08 -16.03
C LEU A 7 10.64 -19.61 -14.69
N ILE A 8 10.88 -18.73 -13.72
CA ILE A 8 11.45 -19.10 -12.41
C ILE A 8 10.36 -19.57 -11.43
N ARG A 9 9.17 -18.96 -11.47
CA ARG A 9 8.05 -19.26 -10.57
C ARG A 9 6.73 -19.42 -11.35
N PRO A 10 6.65 -20.43 -12.23
CA PRO A 10 5.41 -20.73 -12.97
C PRO A 10 4.25 -21.07 -12.04
N ASP A 11 4.54 -21.61 -10.85
CA ASP A 11 3.57 -21.88 -9.78
C ASP A 11 2.93 -20.58 -9.28
N ALA A 12 3.71 -19.54 -8.99
CA ALA A 12 3.21 -18.26 -8.52
C ALA A 12 2.39 -17.54 -9.60
N ALA A 13 2.84 -17.63 -10.85
CA ALA A 13 2.09 -17.15 -12.00
C ALA A 13 0.72 -17.83 -12.14
N ARG A 14 0.68 -19.17 -12.07
CA ARG A 14 -0.58 -19.94 -12.13
C ARG A 14 -1.50 -19.66 -10.94
N ALA A 15 -0.95 -19.43 -9.75
CA ALA A 15 -1.74 -19.09 -8.58
C ALA A 15 -2.57 -17.80 -8.77
N LEU A 16 -2.11 -16.86 -9.59
CA LEU A 16 -2.88 -15.64 -9.91
C LEU A 16 -4.08 -15.93 -10.82
N GLU A 17 -4.09 -17.05 -11.53
CA GLU A 17 -5.19 -17.47 -12.40
C GLU A 17 -6.34 -18.09 -11.62
N GLU A 18 -6.08 -18.60 -10.42
CA GLU A 18 -7.04 -19.28 -9.55
C GLU A 18 -8.26 -18.40 -9.22
N PRO A 19 -9.50 -18.89 -9.42
CA PRO A 19 -10.71 -18.11 -9.18
C PRO A 19 -10.81 -17.58 -7.74
N ILE A 20 -10.37 -18.37 -6.75
CA ILE A 20 -10.40 -17.96 -5.35
C ILE A 20 -9.49 -16.75 -5.13
N ILE A 21 -8.26 -16.76 -5.67
CA ILE A 21 -7.29 -15.68 -5.53
C ILE A 21 -7.80 -14.41 -6.20
N LYS A 22 -8.37 -14.50 -7.40
CA LYS A 22 -9.01 -13.36 -8.07
C LYS A 22 -10.13 -12.74 -7.25
N ARG A 23 -10.89 -13.57 -6.51
CA ARG A 23 -11.98 -13.12 -5.64
C ARG A 23 -11.48 -12.46 -4.36
N ILE A 24 -10.51 -13.05 -3.66
CA ILE A 24 -10.06 -12.57 -2.34
C ILE A 24 -8.98 -11.48 -2.42
N LEU A 25 -8.16 -11.50 -3.47
CA LEU A 25 -7.02 -10.59 -3.66
C LEU A 25 -7.07 -9.88 -5.02
N PRO A 26 -8.20 -9.27 -5.42
CA PRO A 26 -8.39 -8.73 -6.77
C PRO A 26 -7.37 -7.62 -7.10
N ARG A 27 -6.95 -6.84 -6.10
CA ARG A 27 -5.96 -5.78 -6.30
C ARG A 27 -4.56 -6.33 -6.57
N TYR A 28 -4.17 -7.41 -5.91
CA TYR A 28 -2.86 -8.04 -6.10
C TYR A 28 -2.74 -8.63 -7.50
N VAL A 29 -3.79 -9.32 -7.97
CA VAL A 29 -3.84 -9.85 -9.35
C VAL A 29 -3.73 -8.70 -10.36
N LYS A 30 -4.57 -7.66 -10.23
CA LYS A 30 -4.52 -6.49 -11.11
C LYS A 30 -3.16 -5.79 -11.12
N ALA A 31 -2.50 -5.70 -9.96
CA ALA A 31 -1.17 -5.09 -9.87
C ALA A 31 -0.10 -5.96 -10.56
N ALA A 32 -0.12 -7.27 -10.35
CA ALA A 32 0.79 -8.21 -11.02
C ALA A 32 0.62 -8.21 -12.54
N GLU A 33 -0.60 -8.01 -13.02
CA GLU A 33 -0.96 -7.91 -14.45
C GLU A 33 -0.76 -6.48 -15.03
N ASN A 34 -0.19 -5.54 -14.27
CA ASN A 34 -0.02 -4.12 -14.66
C ASN A 34 -1.33 -3.39 -15.01
N GLN A 35 -2.46 -3.86 -14.50
CA GLN A 35 -3.78 -3.25 -14.69
C GLN A 35 -4.13 -2.21 -13.62
N ALA A 36 -3.45 -2.24 -12.47
CA ALA A 36 -3.62 -1.27 -11.40
C ALA A 36 -2.31 -1.02 -10.65
N TRP A 37 -2.21 0.11 -9.95
CA TRP A 37 -1.09 0.38 -9.06
C TRP A 37 -1.23 -0.41 -7.76
N ALA A 38 -0.12 -0.95 -7.24
CA ALA A 38 -0.11 -1.58 -5.92
C ALA A 38 -0.35 -0.55 -4.81
N ASN A 39 -1.01 -0.96 -3.72
CA ASN A 39 -1.36 -0.05 -2.63
C ASN A 39 -0.13 0.64 -2.01
N PHE A 40 0.99 -0.07 -1.85
CA PHE A 40 2.20 0.55 -1.31
C PHE A 40 2.75 1.65 -2.25
N GLN A 41 2.61 1.50 -3.57
CA GLN A 41 3.05 2.54 -4.52
C GLN A 41 2.21 3.81 -4.37
N ILE A 42 0.91 3.65 -4.11
CA ILE A 42 -0.01 4.77 -3.85
C ILE A 42 0.30 5.39 -2.47
N ALA A 43 0.49 4.58 -1.43
CA ALA A 43 0.82 5.06 -0.08
C ALA A 43 2.14 5.86 -0.05
N LYS A 44 3.09 5.54 -0.94
CA LYS A 44 4.33 6.32 -1.15
C LYS A 44 4.10 7.72 -1.73
N ARG A 45 2.88 8.07 -2.16
CA ARG A 45 2.54 9.39 -2.71
C ARG A 45 1.70 10.23 -1.76
N ILE A 46 1.25 9.65 -0.65
CA ILE A 46 0.45 10.35 0.35
C ILE A 46 1.41 11.08 1.27
N VAL A 47 1.40 12.41 1.23
CA VAL A 47 2.24 13.27 2.08
C VAL A 47 1.90 13.04 3.55
N PHE A 48 2.95 12.85 4.35
CA PHE A 48 2.87 12.87 5.80
C PHE A 48 3.78 13.99 6.32
N ASP A 49 3.19 14.98 6.96
CA ASP A 49 3.93 16.08 7.57
C ASP A 49 4.49 15.60 8.92
N PHE A 50 5.71 15.06 8.89
CA PHE A 50 6.35 14.47 10.06
C PHE A 50 6.70 15.52 11.12
N GLU A 51 6.27 15.28 12.36
CA GLU A 51 6.63 16.05 13.54
C GLU A 51 7.33 15.14 14.57
N ARG A 52 8.36 15.66 15.25
CA ARG A 52 9.24 14.85 16.13
C ARG A 52 8.60 14.40 17.44
N SER A 53 7.41 14.89 17.79
CA SER A 53 6.79 14.73 19.12
C SER A 53 5.35 14.22 19.05
N LEU A 54 4.98 13.48 18.01
CA LEU A 54 3.64 12.90 17.90
C LEU A 54 3.45 11.78 18.92
N SER A 55 2.40 11.86 19.71
CA SER A 55 1.92 10.76 20.54
C SER A 55 1.25 9.66 19.69
N SER A 56 1.09 8.47 20.27
CA SER A 56 0.48 7.31 19.62
C SER A 56 -0.96 7.58 19.16
N GLU A 57 -1.75 8.29 19.98
CA GLU A 57 -3.12 8.71 19.64
C GLU A 57 -3.13 9.69 18.45
N GLU A 58 -2.22 10.67 18.44
CA GLU A 58 -2.09 11.61 17.32
C GLU A 58 -1.66 10.90 16.02
N MET A 59 -0.71 9.95 16.11
CA MET A 59 -0.30 9.15 14.95
C MET A 59 -1.47 8.37 14.34
N TRP A 60 -2.35 7.80 15.17
CA TRP A 60 -3.55 7.10 14.70
C TRP A 60 -4.57 8.05 14.06
N LYS A 61 -4.82 9.24 14.65
CA LYS A 61 -5.69 10.26 14.05
C LYS A 61 -5.16 10.72 12.68
N ILE A 62 -3.86 10.99 12.58
CA ILE A 62 -3.22 11.35 11.30
C ILE A 62 -3.36 10.19 10.32
N HIS A 63 -3.17 8.94 10.75
CA HIS A 63 -3.32 7.77 9.89
C HIS A 63 -4.73 7.68 9.29
N GLU A 64 -5.78 7.91 10.08
CA GLU A 64 -7.16 7.93 9.58
C GLU A 64 -7.37 8.98 8.48
N GLU A 65 -6.87 10.20 8.68
CA GLU A 65 -6.97 11.28 7.69
C GLU A 65 -6.17 10.97 6.41
N LEU A 66 -4.95 10.45 6.54
CA LEU A 66 -4.14 10.06 5.40
C LEU A 66 -4.73 8.86 4.65
N MET A 67 -5.44 7.96 5.35
CA MET A 67 -6.15 6.84 4.72
C MET A 67 -7.33 7.31 3.87
N LYS A 68 -8.03 8.39 4.24
CA LYS A 68 -9.06 9.01 3.38
C LYS A 68 -8.44 9.48 2.05
N LYS A 69 -7.36 10.27 2.13
CA LYS A 69 -6.59 10.73 0.95
C LYS A 69 -6.06 9.57 0.11
N PHE A 70 -5.61 8.49 0.76
CA PHE A 70 -5.17 7.27 0.08
C PHE A 70 -6.28 6.66 -0.78
N TYR A 71 -7.50 6.53 -0.25
CA TYR A 71 -8.62 5.97 -1.01
C TYR A 71 -9.06 6.86 -2.16
N GLU A 72 -9.08 8.18 -1.97
CA GLU A 72 -9.36 9.15 -3.03
C GLU A 72 -8.36 9.02 -4.19
N ILE A 73 -7.06 9.06 -3.89
CA ILE A 73 -6.00 8.93 -4.91
C ILE A 73 -6.06 7.56 -5.59
N ARG A 74 -6.34 6.49 -4.83
CA ARG A 74 -6.52 5.15 -5.37
C ARG A 74 -7.65 5.09 -6.38
N GLU A 75 -8.80 5.69 -6.07
CA GLU A 75 -9.95 5.73 -6.97
C GLU A 75 -9.64 6.54 -8.25
N VAL A 76 -8.97 7.68 -8.12
CA VAL A 76 -8.53 8.50 -9.26
C VAL A 76 -7.57 7.72 -10.18
N CYS A 77 -6.61 6.99 -9.59
CA CYS A 77 -5.68 6.14 -10.33
C CYS A 77 -6.40 4.99 -11.04
N ASP A 78 -7.37 4.35 -10.38
CA ASP A 78 -8.14 3.24 -10.95
C ASP A 78 -9.01 3.69 -12.12
N LYS A 79 -9.56 4.90 -12.05
CA LYS A 79 -10.28 5.55 -13.15
C LYS A 79 -9.36 6.04 -14.28
N LYS A 80 -8.04 5.80 -14.17
CA LYS A 80 -6.99 6.26 -15.11
C LYS A 80 -7.01 7.77 -15.35
N LYS A 81 -7.54 8.55 -14.41
CA LYS A 81 -7.65 10.01 -14.52
C LYS A 81 -6.34 10.73 -14.27
N VAL A 82 -5.44 10.12 -13.49
CA VAL A 82 -4.08 10.60 -13.21
C VAL A 82 -3.13 9.41 -13.29
N LYS A 83 -1.94 9.61 -13.87
CA LYS A 83 -0.90 8.59 -13.79
C LYS A 83 -0.19 8.77 -12.45
N LEU A 84 -0.12 7.73 -11.62
CA LEU A 84 0.59 7.78 -10.33
C LEU A 84 2.05 8.28 -10.44
N LYS A 85 2.68 8.09 -11.61
CA LYS A 85 4.02 8.59 -11.93
C LYS A 85 4.14 10.11 -11.99
N GLU A 86 3.03 10.82 -12.18
CA GLU A 86 2.95 12.29 -12.22
C GLU A 86 2.85 12.89 -10.80
N LEU A 87 2.50 12.07 -9.80
CA LEU A 87 2.51 12.51 -8.40
C LEU A 87 3.93 12.48 -7.84
N GLU A 88 4.30 13.56 -7.15
CA GLU A 88 5.58 13.67 -6.47
C GLU A 88 5.73 12.62 -5.37
N VAL A 89 6.99 12.26 -5.10
CA VAL A 89 7.34 11.41 -3.95
C VAL A 89 7.72 12.34 -2.81
N PRO A 90 6.90 12.48 -1.77
CA PRO A 90 7.23 13.33 -0.65
C PRO A 90 8.42 12.78 0.14
N ARG A 91 9.05 13.65 0.93
CA ARG A 91 10.13 13.26 1.85
C ARG A 91 9.67 12.27 2.90
N TYR A 92 8.45 12.46 3.41
CA TYR A 92 7.78 11.58 4.37
C TYR A 92 6.39 11.27 3.84
N SER A 93 6.00 10.00 3.92
CA SER A 93 4.77 9.47 3.35
C SER A 93 3.95 8.70 4.38
N LEU A 94 2.71 8.33 4.03
CA LEU A 94 1.90 7.39 4.81
C LEU A 94 2.64 6.08 5.15
N ILE A 95 3.63 5.66 4.34
CA ILE A 95 4.46 4.50 4.69
C ILE A 95 5.34 4.82 5.89
N ASP A 96 5.93 6.01 5.97
CA ASP A 96 6.76 6.41 7.10
C ASP A 96 5.94 6.50 8.39
N LEU A 97 4.71 7.04 8.33
CA LEU A 97 3.79 7.00 9.46
C LEU A 97 3.48 5.56 9.90
N LYS A 98 3.22 4.66 8.95
CA LYS A 98 2.99 3.24 9.26
C LYS A 98 4.21 2.56 9.89
N ILE A 99 5.43 2.98 9.53
CA ILE A 99 6.66 2.50 10.19
C ILE A 99 6.69 2.96 11.65
N LEU A 100 6.36 4.23 11.94
CA LEU A 100 6.31 4.75 13.30
C LEU A 100 5.27 4.02 14.15
N LEU A 101 4.04 3.88 13.64
CA LEU A 101 2.98 3.12 14.30
C LEU A 101 3.37 1.67 14.55
N THR A 102 4.01 1.02 13.58
CA THR A 102 4.44 -0.38 13.74
C THR A 102 5.49 -0.50 14.85
N ARG A 103 6.40 0.48 14.98
CA ARG A 103 7.39 0.47 16.08
C ARG A 103 6.71 0.59 17.44
N GLU A 104 5.75 1.50 17.57
CA GLU A 104 4.96 1.65 18.80
C GLU A 104 4.24 0.35 19.18
N ILE A 105 3.48 -0.21 18.24
CA ILE A 105 2.75 -1.48 18.41
C ILE A 105 3.69 -2.63 18.83
N MET A 106 4.90 -2.66 18.26
CA MET A 106 5.93 -3.66 18.60
C MET A 106 6.51 -3.42 20.00
N GLU A 107 6.73 -2.17 20.41
CA GLU A 107 7.22 -1.80 21.74
C GLU A 107 6.20 -2.16 22.83
N GLU A 108 4.90 -1.99 22.54
CA GLU A 108 3.79 -2.36 23.44
C GLU A 108 3.46 -3.86 23.40
N CYS A 109 4.12 -4.65 22.54
CA CYS A 109 3.95 -6.09 22.38
C CYS A 109 2.50 -6.51 22.03
N GLU A 110 1.77 -5.67 21.28
CA GLU A 110 0.36 -5.91 20.95
C GLU A 110 0.13 -6.96 19.85
N LEU A 111 1.20 -7.42 19.19
CA LEU A 111 1.13 -8.36 18.06
C LEU A 111 1.22 -9.84 18.47
N CYS A 112 1.50 -10.11 19.74
CA CYS A 112 1.54 -11.49 20.23
C CYS A 112 0.11 -12.01 20.42
N GLU A 113 -0.21 -13.13 19.78
CA GLU A 113 -1.42 -13.88 20.10
C GLU A 113 -1.33 -14.36 21.57
N ARG A 114 -2.38 -14.11 22.36
CA ARG A 114 -2.49 -14.61 23.75
C ARG A 114 -3.02 -16.03 23.79
#